data_AF-A0A917NVE1-F1
#
_entry.id   AF-A0A917NVE1-F1
#
_cell.length_a   1.000
_cell.length_b   1.000
_cell.length_c   1.000
_cell.angle_alpha   90.00
_cell.angle_beta   90.00
_cell.angle_gamma   90.00
#
_symmetry.space_group_name_H-M   'P 1'
#
loop_
_entity.id
_entity.type
_entity.pdbx_description
1 polymer ?
#
loop_
_entity_poly.entity_id
_entity_poly.type
_entity_poly.pdbx_seq_one_letter_code
_entity_poly.pdbx_strand_id
1 'polypeptide(L)'
;MAIPLNVIQGARIAGVLRIVAVDSDPAKEAVARQFGATDFLRSVEGVRELLPSGADHAFECVGRAELVRAAVDLLDRHGQAVLFGVPPATAEASFLVSSMYLDKSILGCRYGSSRPQRDVALSPSCTVKAGYCSTSWSPRPIRWRTSRRRGRTRRRGGSREGCSPFEAWCP
;
A
#
# COMPACT_ATOMS: atom_id res chain seq x y z
N MET A 1 13.56 15.00 -4.10
CA MET A 1 13.88 13.81 -3.26
C MET A 1 12.64 12.93 -3.27
N ALA A 2 12.61 11.78 -3.97
CA ALA A 2 11.34 11.10 -4.28
C ALA A 2 11.39 9.55 -4.29
N ILE A 3 12.28 8.94 -3.49
CA ILE A 3 12.14 7.52 -3.09
C ILE A 3 12.15 7.47 -1.56
N PRO A 4 11.03 7.13 -0.89
CA PRO A 4 11.08 6.90 0.54
C PRO A 4 11.70 5.54 0.81
N LEU A 5 13.00 5.56 1.07
CA LEU A 5 13.81 4.38 1.40
C LEU A 5 13.24 3.60 2.61
N ASN A 6 12.54 4.28 3.52
CA ASN A 6 11.86 3.65 4.65
C ASN A 6 10.76 2.68 4.22
N VAL A 7 10.05 2.96 3.11
CA VAL A 7 9.03 2.05 2.57
C VAL A 7 9.68 0.79 2.03
N ILE A 8 10.76 0.94 1.26
CA ILE A 8 11.53 -0.18 0.70
C ILE A 8 12.07 -1.05 1.84
N GLN A 9 12.68 -0.42 2.85
CA GLN A 9 13.24 -1.13 4.00
C GLN A 9 12.16 -1.81 4.83
N GLY A 10 11.02 -1.15 5.04
CA GLY A 10 9.86 -1.72 5.72
C GLY A 10 9.30 -2.95 4.98
N ALA A 11 9.19 -2.88 3.65
CA ALA A 11 8.77 -4.01 2.82
C ALA A 11 9.75 -5.18 2.89
N ARG A 12 11.07 -4.90 2.88
CA ARG A 12 12.10 -5.94 3.05
C ARG A 12 11.98 -6.61 4.43
N ILE A 13 11.85 -5.84 5.51
CA ILE A 13 11.69 -6.35 6.88
C ILE A 13 10.41 -7.18 7.00
N ALA A 14 9.34 -6.79 6.31
CA ALA A 14 8.08 -7.53 6.25
C ALA A 14 8.15 -8.83 5.43
N GLY A 15 9.26 -9.11 4.74
CA GLY A 15 9.45 -10.32 3.94
C GLY A 15 8.70 -10.30 2.60
N VAL A 16 8.50 -9.12 2.02
CA VAL A 16 7.90 -8.99 0.68
C VAL A 16 8.86 -9.58 -0.36
N LEU A 17 8.33 -10.41 -1.26
CA LEU A 17 9.12 -11.15 -2.26
C LEU A 17 9.66 -10.27 -3.40
N ARG A 18 8.88 -9.28 -3.83
CA ARG A 18 9.21 -8.38 -4.94
C ARG A 18 8.90 -6.95 -4.54
N ILE A 19 9.90 -6.09 -4.63
CA ILE A 19 9.83 -4.68 -4.27
C ILE A 19 10.29 -3.88 -5.49
N VAL A 20 9.32 -3.31 -6.21
CA VAL A 20 9.59 -2.50 -7.41
C VAL A 20 9.69 -1.04 -6.99
N ALA A 21 10.89 -0.47 -7.08
CA ALA A 21 11.11 0.96 -6.91
C ALA A 21 10.94 1.68 -8.25
N VAL A 22 10.23 2.81 -8.25
CA VAL A 22 10.01 3.61 -9.47
C VAL A 22 10.48 5.04 -9.21
N ASP A 23 11.48 5.51 -9.95
CA ASP A 23 11.94 6.90 -9.91
C ASP A 23 12.63 7.28 -11.23
N SER A 24 12.36 8.48 -11.73
CA SER A 24 12.91 8.95 -13.02
C SER A 24 14.42 9.18 -13.00
N ASP A 25 15.00 9.40 -11.81
CA ASP A 25 16.42 9.64 -11.59
C ASP A 25 17.20 8.31 -11.44
N PRO A 26 18.00 7.90 -12.44
CA PRO A 26 18.73 6.64 -12.40
C PRO A 26 19.81 6.61 -11.30
N ALA A 27 20.28 7.75 -10.80
CA ALA A 27 21.30 7.80 -9.76
C ALA A 27 20.83 7.16 -8.43
N LYS A 28 19.50 7.03 -8.25
CA LYS A 28 18.91 6.48 -7.03
C LYS A 28 18.80 4.95 -7.03
N GLU A 29 19.04 4.29 -8.17
CA GLU A 29 18.89 2.84 -8.28
C GLU A 29 19.79 2.10 -7.27
N ALA A 30 21.06 2.47 -7.19
CA ALA A 30 22.03 1.82 -6.30
C ALA A 30 21.55 1.88 -4.83
N VAL A 31 21.06 3.04 -4.40
CA VAL A 31 20.55 3.25 -3.04
C VAL A 31 19.24 2.48 -2.83
N ALA A 32 18.31 2.49 -3.79
CA ALA A 32 17.06 1.73 -3.69
C ALA A 32 17.33 0.23 -3.48
N ARG A 33 18.28 -0.33 -4.25
CA ARG A 33 18.71 -1.73 -4.13
C ARG A 33 19.35 -2.02 -2.77
N GLN A 34 20.22 -1.14 -2.27
CA GLN A 34 20.83 -1.27 -0.93
C GLN A 34 19.76 -1.37 0.19
N PHE A 35 18.66 -0.61 0.06
CA PHE A 35 17.57 -0.62 1.04
C PHE A 35 16.59 -1.79 0.87
N GLY A 36 16.66 -2.53 -0.23
CA GLY A 36 15.90 -3.77 -0.43
C GLY A 36 15.04 -3.84 -1.70
N ALA A 37 15.13 -2.88 -2.62
CA ALA A 37 14.42 -2.98 -3.88
C ALA A 37 14.94 -4.16 -4.71
N THR A 38 14.04 -5.00 -5.23
CA THR A 38 14.37 -6.11 -6.12
C THR A 38 14.49 -5.62 -7.55
N ASP A 39 13.62 -4.69 -7.93
CA ASP A 39 13.50 -4.15 -9.28
C ASP A 39 13.51 -2.62 -9.20
N PHE A 40 14.08 -1.97 -10.22
CA PHE A 40 14.09 -0.52 -10.36
C PHE A 40 13.61 -0.15 -11.76
N LEU A 41 12.64 0.75 -11.84
CA LEU A 41 12.10 1.26 -13.09
C LEU A 41 12.16 2.77 -13.10
N ARG A 42 12.35 3.34 -14.29
CA ARG A 42 12.39 4.80 -14.47
C ARG A 42 11.01 5.43 -14.58
N SER A 43 9.99 4.60 -14.78
CA SER A 43 8.61 5.02 -15.00
C SER A 43 7.64 3.88 -14.64
N VAL A 44 6.35 4.21 -14.51
CA VAL A 44 5.33 3.27 -14.02
C VAL A 44 4.83 2.29 -15.09
N GLU A 45 5.06 2.59 -16.37
CA GLU A 45 4.53 1.84 -17.51
C GLU A 45 5.07 0.40 -17.53
N GLY A 46 6.33 0.20 -17.14
CA GLY A 46 6.96 -1.13 -17.08
C GLY A 46 6.55 -1.98 -15.86
N VAL A 47 5.80 -1.42 -14.90
CA VAL A 47 5.45 -2.15 -13.67
C VAL A 47 4.56 -3.35 -13.98
N ARG A 48 3.66 -3.23 -14.97
CA ARG A 48 2.77 -4.34 -15.36
C ARG A 48 3.51 -5.52 -16.01
N GLU A 49 4.68 -5.29 -16.60
CA GLU A 49 5.50 -6.38 -17.15
C GLU A 49 6.10 -7.23 -16.02
N LEU A 50 6.48 -6.58 -14.91
CA LEU A 50 7.01 -7.25 -13.71
C LEU A 50 5.90 -7.83 -12.82
N LEU A 51 4.72 -7.19 -12.82
CA LEU A 51 3.55 -7.51 -12.00
C LEU A 51 2.29 -7.57 -12.88
N PRO A 52 2.10 -8.63 -13.68
CA PRO A 52 1.00 -8.72 -14.64
C PRO A 52 -0.38 -8.75 -13.98
N SER A 53 -0.48 -9.27 -12.75
CA SER A 53 -1.71 -9.21 -11.95
C SER A 53 -1.96 -7.85 -11.29
N GLY A 54 -0.95 -6.98 -11.23
CA GLY A 54 -0.94 -5.80 -10.38
C GLY A 54 -0.26 -6.04 -9.03
N ALA A 55 -0.16 -4.96 -8.25
CA ALA A 55 0.49 -4.94 -6.95
C ALA A 55 -0.51 -5.17 -5.81
N ASP A 56 -0.10 -5.93 -4.78
CA ASP A 56 -0.86 -6.03 -3.53
C ASP A 56 -0.84 -4.69 -2.76
N HIS A 57 0.27 -3.96 -2.84
CA HIS A 57 0.45 -2.67 -2.19
C HIS A 57 1.18 -1.69 -3.12
N ALA A 58 0.69 -0.44 -3.20
CA ALA A 58 1.33 0.65 -3.91
C ALA A 58 1.55 1.84 -2.98
N PHE A 59 2.73 2.45 -3.05
CA PHE A 59 3.11 3.59 -2.21
C PHE A 59 3.38 4.81 -3.10
N GLU A 60 2.49 5.79 -3.08
CA GLU A 60 2.69 7.05 -3.80
C GLU A 60 3.42 8.02 -2.87
N CYS A 61 4.56 8.53 -3.31
CA CYS A 61 5.53 9.19 -2.43
C CYS A 61 6.00 10.56 -2.94
N VAL A 62 5.38 11.06 -4.01
CA VAL A 62 5.75 12.30 -4.69
C VAL A 62 4.67 13.36 -4.46
N GLY A 63 3.40 12.98 -4.46
CA GLY A 63 2.26 13.88 -4.27
C GLY A 63 1.70 14.43 -5.58
N ARG A 64 1.93 13.74 -6.71
CA ARG A 64 1.38 14.14 -8.01
C ARG A 64 0.08 13.39 -8.30
N ALA A 65 -0.96 14.10 -8.73
CA ALA A 65 -2.27 13.50 -9.02
C ALA A 65 -2.18 12.36 -10.06
N GLU A 66 -1.34 12.53 -11.08
CA GLU A 66 -1.12 11.48 -12.09
C GLU A 66 -0.53 10.20 -11.48
N LEU A 67 0.37 10.34 -10.50
CA LEU A 67 1.00 9.21 -9.82
C LEU A 67 0.06 8.56 -8.79
N VAL A 68 -0.83 9.34 -8.17
CA VAL A 68 -1.91 8.81 -7.34
C VAL A 68 -2.81 7.91 -8.18
N ARG A 69 -3.25 8.38 -9.35
CA ARG A 69 -4.04 7.57 -10.28
C ARG A 69 -3.30 6.30 -10.69
N ALA A 70 -2.04 6.42 -11.12
CA ALA A 70 -1.23 5.28 -11.50
C ALA A 70 -1.09 4.25 -10.37
N ALA A 71 -0.91 4.69 -9.13
CA ALA A 71 -0.82 3.81 -7.97
C ALA A 71 -2.10 2.98 -7.76
N VAL A 72 -3.29 3.59 -7.92
CA VAL A 72 -4.59 2.89 -7.82
C VAL A 72 -4.80 1.91 -8.97
N ASP A 73 -4.46 2.33 -10.18
CA ASP A 73 -4.61 1.53 -11.40
C ASP A 73 -3.69 0.30 -11.41
N LEU A 74 -2.51 0.41 -10.76
CA LEU A 74 -1.54 -0.69 -10.61
C LEU A 74 -1.98 -1.76 -9.60
N LEU A 75 -2.96 -1.51 -8.73
CA LEU A 75 -3.38 -2.49 -7.73
C LEU A 75 -4.05 -3.72 -8.36
N ASP A 76 -3.75 -4.90 -7.81
CA ASP A 76 -4.56 -6.11 -8.00
C ASP A 76 -5.81 -6.05 -7.11
N ARG A 77 -6.67 -7.07 -7.20
CA ARG A 77 -7.79 -7.31 -6.30
C ARG A 77 -7.35 -7.34 -4.83
N HIS A 78 -8.15 -6.70 -3.98
CA HIS A 78 -7.87 -6.45 -2.56
C HIS A 78 -6.59 -5.66 -2.29
N GLY A 79 -6.02 -5.02 -3.31
CA GLY A 79 -4.81 -4.23 -3.18
C GLY A 79 -5.04 -2.93 -2.42
N GLN A 80 -3.95 -2.34 -1.94
CA GLN A 80 -3.99 -1.12 -1.14
C GLN A 80 -2.99 -0.09 -1.66
N ALA A 81 -3.49 1.10 -2.02
CA ALA A 81 -2.67 2.26 -2.30
C ALA A 81 -2.54 3.11 -1.03
N VAL A 82 -1.31 3.47 -0.67
CA VAL A 82 -1.02 4.37 0.45
C VAL A 82 -0.36 5.63 -0.08
N LEU A 83 -1.00 6.77 0.15
CA LEU A 83 -0.58 8.08 -0.31
C LEU A 83 0.24 8.76 0.79
N PHE A 84 1.54 8.87 0.56
CA PHE A 84 2.52 9.54 1.43
C PHE A 84 2.95 10.90 0.89
N GLY A 85 2.97 11.05 -0.44
CA GLY A 85 3.31 12.30 -1.09
C GLY A 85 2.38 13.44 -0.66
N VAL A 86 2.92 14.65 -0.58
CA VAL A 86 2.13 15.83 -0.21
C VAL A 86 1.73 16.56 -1.50
N PRO A 87 0.46 16.42 -1.94
CA PRO A 87 0.00 17.14 -3.10
C PRO A 87 -0.23 18.63 -2.81
N PRO A 88 -0.30 19.48 -3.85
CA PRO A 88 -0.86 20.82 -3.72
C PRO A 88 -2.26 20.79 -3.10
N ALA A 89 -2.64 21.82 -2.33
CA ALA A 89 -3.91 21.84 -1.59
C ALA A 89 -5.17 21.72 -2.47
N THR A 90 -5.07 22.11 -3.75
CA THR A 90 -6.16 22.08 -4.73
C THR A 90 -6.05 20.91 -5.71
N ALA A 91 -5.10 20.00 -5.53
CA ALA A 91 -4.90 18.90 -6.46
C ALA A 91 -5.98 17.84 -6.28
N GLU A 92 -6.59 17.44 -7.39
CA GLU A 92 -7.58 16.37 -7.45
C GLU A 92 -7.04 15.22 -8.29
N ALA A 93 -7.30 13.99 -7.84
CA ALA A 93 -6.99 12.78 -8.58
C ALA A 93 -8.28 12.04 -8.91
N SER A 94 -8.38 11.56 -10.15
CA SER A 94 -9.49 10.71 -10.61
C SER A 94 -8.98 9.30 -10.88
N PHE A 95 -9.85 8.31 -10.68
CA PHE A 95 -9.56 6.91 -10.94
C PHE A 95 -10.84 6.19 -11.36
N LEU A 96 -10.69 5.01 -11.95
CA LEU A 96 -11.83 4.24 -12.42
C LEU A 96 -12.60 3.64 -11.24
N VAL A 97 -13.77 4.20 -10.92
CA VAL A 97 -14.59 3.77 -9.77
C VAL A 97 -14.98 2.30 -9.86
N SER A 98 -15.23 1.76 -11.06
CA SER A 98 -15.54 0.34 -11.24
C SER A 98 -14.40 -0.58 -10.78
N SER A 99 -13.13 -0.11 -10.81
CA SER A 99 -12.00 -0.89 -10.29
C SER A 99 -12.02 -1.05 -8.78
N MET A 100 -12.74 -0.18 -8.05
CA MET A 100 -12.87 -0.24 -6.59
C MET A 100 -13.74 -1.41 -6.13
N TYR A 101 -14.62 -1.94 -6.98
CA TYR A 101 -15.41 -3.15 -6.71
C TYR A 101 -14.55 -4.42 -6.57
N LEU A 102 -13.25 -4.33 -6.86
CA LEU A 102 -12.28 -5.41 -6.62
C LEU A 102 -11.69 -5.36 -5.20
N ASP A 103 -12.43 -4.81 -4.23
CA ASP A 103 -12.03 -4.62 -2.83
C ASP A 103 -10.73 -3.81 -2.66
N LYS A 104 -10.43 -2.90 -3.59
CA LYS A 104 -9.26 -2.02 -3.49
C LYS A 104 -9.47 -0.99 -2.38
N SER A 105 -8.37 -0.57 -1.75
CA SER A 105 -8.40 0.48 -0.73
C SER A 105 -7.39 1.58 -1.02
N ILE A 106 -7.77 2.81 -0.69
CA ILE A 106 -6.90 4.00 -0.80
C ILE A 106 -6.80 4.60 0.60
N LEU A 107 -5.58 4.69 1.13
CA LEU A 107 -5.31 5.30 2.44
C LEU A 107 -4.40 6.50 2.30
N GLY A 108 -4.75 7.59 3.00
CA GLY A 108 -3.81 8.67 3.26
C GLY A 108 -2.89 8.33 4.44
N CYS A 109 -1.62 8.72 4.36
CA CYS A 109 -0.65 8.50 5.42
C CYS A 109 0.20 9.75 5.67
N ARG A 110 -0.09 10.46 6.77
CA ARG A 110 0.74 11.55 7.26
C ARG A 110 1.65 11.03 8.37
N TYR A 111 2.95 11.29 8.28
CA TYR A 111 3.96 10.80 9.23
C TYR A 111 3.95 9.27 9.47
N GLY A 112 3.69 8.44 8.46
CA GLY A 112 3.63 6.99 8.68
C GLY A 112 2.44 6.55 9.55
N SER A 113 1.42 7.41 9.69
CA SER A 113 0.33 7.29 10.65
C SER A 113 0.81 7.27 12.11
N SER A 114 2.04 7.71 12.35
CA SER A 114 2.57 7.92 13.70
C SER A 114 1.89 9.12 14.36
N ARG A 115 1.86 9.08 15.70
CA ARG A 115 1.41 10.18 16.55
C ARG A 115 2.65 10.86 17.11
N PRO A 116 3.12 11.99 16.53
CA PRO A 116 4.41 12.56 16.90
C PRO A 116 4.56 12.81 18.41
N GLN A 117 3.49 13.29 19.07
CA GLN A 117 3.50 13.56 20.51
C GLN A 117 3.74 12.31 21.37
N ARG A 118 3.38 11.13 20.86
CA ARG A 118 3.50 9.85 21.57
C ARG A 118 4.73 9.08 21.12
N ASP A 119 4.97 9.03 19.81
CA ASP A 119 5.92 8.10 19.22
C ASP A 119 7.36 8.64 19.24
N VAL A 120 7.57 9.97 19.28
CA VAL A 120 8.90 10.58 19.44
C VAL A 120 9.40 10.48 20.89
N ALA A 121 8.50 10.61 21.87
CA ALA A 121 8.87 10.59 23.29
C ALA A 121 9.27 9.20 23.82
N LEU A 122 8.98 8.12 23.09
CA LEU A 122 9.21 6.74 23.51
C LEU A 122 10.54 6.13 23.05
N SER A 123 11.48 6.93 22.51
CA SER A 123 12.66 6.39 21.80
C SER A 123 14.03 6.57 22.51
N PRO A 124 14.37 5.78 23.54
CA PRO A 124 15.76 5.39 23.84
C PRO A 124 16.16 4.02 23.27
N SER A 125 15.21 3.21 22.77
CA SER A 125 15.52 1.91 22.15
C SER A 125 14.66 1.68 20.90
N CYS A 126 15.30 1.76 19.74
CA CYS A 126 14.72 1.67 18.40
C CYS A 126 13.81 0.44 18.22
N THR A 127 12.49 0.64 18.32
CA THR A 127 11.48 -0.25 17.76
C THR A 127 10.62 0.60 16.83
N VAL A 128 10.79 0.43 15.52
CA VAL A 128 9.95 1.08 14.51
C VAL A 128 8.51 0.63 14.73
N LYS A 129 7.71 1.49 15.36
CA LYS A 129 6.27 1.28 15.54
C LYS A 129 5.58 1.66 14.24
N ALA A 130 5.26 0.66 13.41
CA ALA A 130 4.33 0.84 12.30
C ALA A 130 3.02 1.46 12.83
N GLY A 131 2.64 2.63 12.30
CA GLY A 131 1.59 3.48 12.86
C GLY A 131 0.26 2.78 13.11
N TYR A 132 -0.30 3.04 14.30
CA TYR A 132 -1.58 2.51 14.81
C TYR A 132 -2.69 3.55 14.58
N CYS A 133 -3.74 3.20 13.82
CA CYS A 133 -4.98 3.97 13.80
C CYS A 133 -5.86 3.56 14.99
N SER A 134 -6.18 4.48 15.90
CA SER A 134 -7.08 4.21 17.02
C SER A 134 -8.43 4.89 16.80
N THR A 135 -9.46 4.10 16.51
CA THR A 135 -10.79 4.19 17.12
C THR A 135 -11.56 2.93 16.74
N SER A 136 -11.97 2.17 17.76
CA SER A 136 -12.81 0.94 17.74
C SER A 136 -12.27 -0.31 17.01
N TRP A 137 -12.04 -1.36 17.80
CA TRP A 137 -11.98 -2.80 17.46
C TRP A 137 -10.68 -3.44 16.90
N SER A 138 -9.94 -4.04 17.83
CA SER A 138 -8.87 -5.05 17.70
C SER A 138 -7.50 -4.59 17.16
N PRO A 139 -6.38 -4.91 17.86
CA PRO A 139 -5.03 -4.61 17.40
C PRO A 139 -4.67 -5.56 16.26
N ARG A 140 -4.97 -5.18 15.02
CA ARG A 140 -4.39 -5.85 13.86
C ARG A 140 -3.28 -4.96 13.32
N PRO A 141 -2.01 -5.41 13.33
CA PRO A 141 -0.97 -4.72 12.56
C PRO A 141 -1.44 -4.56 11.12
N ILE A 142 -0.85 -3.64 10.34
CA ILE A 142 -0.88 -3.76 8.87
C ILE A 142 -0.29 -5.15 8.60
N ARG A 143 -1.17 -6.13 8.46
CA ARG A 143 -0.82 -7.49 8.14
C ARG A 143 -0.54 -7.38 6.66
N TRP A 144 0.73 -7.24 6.31
CA TRP A 144 1.22 -7.55 4.98
C TRP A 144 0.76 -8.97 4.70
N ARG A 145 -0.41 -9.09 4.08
CA ARG A 145 -1.03 -10.37 3.83
C ARG A 145 -0.30 -10.88 2.62
N THR A 146 0.86 -11.49 2.83
CA THR A 146 1.55 -12.22 1.77
C THR A 146 0.51 -13.14 1.16
N SER A 147 0.16 -12.93 -0.11
CA SER A 147 -0.80 -13.75 -0.83
C SER A 147 -0.14 -15.11 -1.10
N ARG A 148 0.07 -15.92 -0.05
CA ARG A 148 0.28 -17.35 -0.21
C ARG A 148 -1.03 -17.91 -0.77
N ARG A 149 -1.18 -17.87 -2.10
CA ARG A 149 -2.10 -18.73 -2.83
C ARG A 149 -1.63 -20.18 -2.62
N ARG A 150 -1.93 -20.73 -1.44
CA ARG A 150 -1.97 -22.19 -1.29
C ARG A 150 -3.07 -22.66 -2.24
N GLY A 151 -2.69 -23.44 -3.25
CA GLY A 151 -3.62 -24.09 -4.16
C GLY A 151 -4.72 -24.77 -3.36
N ARG A 152 -5.93 -24.22 -3.42
CA ARG A 152 -7.09 -24.75 -2.71
C ARG A 152 -7.82 -25.63 -3.71
N THR A 153 -7.50 -26.91 -3.67
CA THR A 153 -8.28 -27.97 -4.30
C THR A 153 -9.75 -27.84 -3.89
N ARG A 154 -10.61 -27.77 -4.90
CA ARG A 154 -12.07 -27.69 -4.85
C ARG A 154 -12.61 -28.80 -3.95
N ARG A 155 -13.28 -28.46 -2.85
CA ARG A 155 -14.27 -29.33 -2.21
C ARG A 155 -15.58 -28.57 -2.07
N ARG A 156 -16.61 -29.16 -2.69
CA ARG A 156 -18.02 -28.74 -2.68
C ARG A 156 -18.65 -29.00 -1.30
N GLY A 157 -19.67 -28.22 -0.98
CA GLY A 157 -20.80 -28.63 -0.14
C GLY A 157 -20.88 -27.94 1.23
N GLY A 158 -22.07 -27.41 1.56
CA GLY A 158 -22.46 -27.08 2.93
C GLY A 158 -23.20 -25.76 3.10
N SER A 159 -24.53 -25.81 3.04
CA SER A 159 -25.50 -24.75 3.36
C SER A 159 -25.54 -24.38 4.85
N ARG A 160 -25.77 -23.10 5.18
CA ARG A 160 -26.90 -22.55 5.97
C ARG A 160 -26.57 -21.21 6.65
N GLU A 161 -27.54 -20.30 6.51
CA GLU A 161 -28.10 -19.39 7.53
C GLU A 161 -27.24 -18.24 8.12
N GLY A 162 -27.65 -16.99 7.77
CA GLY A 162 -28.15 -16.02 8.75
C GLY A 162 -27.16 -15.04 9.40
N CYS A 163 -27.09 -13.82 8.87
CA CYS A 163 -27.20 -12.56 9.65
C CYS A 163 -27.06 -11.35 8.70
N SER A 164 -28.18 -10.71 8.38
CA SER A 164 -28.19 -9.27 8.13
C SER A 164 -28.07 -8.56 9.48
N PRO A 165 -27.30 -7.46 9.56
CA PRO A 165 -27.97 -6.16 9.50
C PRO A 165 -27.11 -5.11 8.79
N PHE A 166 -27.72 -4.25 7.97
CA PHE A 166 -27.42 -2.82 7.84
C PHE A 166 -28.26 -2.26 6.67
N GLU A 167 -29.53 -1.95 6.96
CA GLU A 167 -30.17 -0.79 6.37
C GLU A 167 -29.50 0.44 6.97
N ALA A 168 -28.81 1.23 6.15
CA ALA A 168 -28.62 2.65 6.40
C ALA A 168 -28.08 3.33 5.13
N TRP A 169 -28.92 4.21 4.57
CA TRP A 169 -28.55 5.40 3.81
C TRP A 169 -28.10 5.23 2.35
N CYS A 170 -29.08 5.38 1.46
CA CYS A 170 -28.93 6.05 0.16
C CYS A 170 -30.16 7.00 0.03
N PRO A 171 -30.02 8.20 -0.56
CA PRO A 171 -31.17 9.11 -0.75
C PRO A 171 -32.28 8.51 -1.62
#